data_AF-A0A1W6BB26-F1
#
_entry.id   AF-A0A1W6BB26-F1
#
_cell.length_a   1.000
_cell.length_b   1.000
_cell.length_c   1.000
_cell.angle_alpha   90.00
_cell.angle_beta   90.00
_cell.angle_gamma   90.00
#
_symmetry.space_group_name_H-M   'P 1'
#
loop_
_entity.id
_entity.type
_entity.pdbx_description
1 polymer ?
#
loop_
_entity_poly.entity_id
_entity_poly.type
_entity_poly.pdbx_seq_one_letter_code
_entity_poly.pdbx_strand_id
1 'polypeptide(L)'
;MSLTQTYFGQDRDLFGETIEEVVQSYCDNGENATRWLKSEITEMLKTEDDSELITRMELLAENQFTPEPWGETWRSFLQRVLRTLPG
;
A
#
# COMPACT_ATOMS: atom_id res chain seq x y z
N MET A 1 14.24 -2.56 -0.78
CA MET A 1 12.98 -1.84 -1.06
C MET A 1 11.87 -2.85 -1.08
N SER A 2 10.93 -2.73 -0.14
CA SER A 2 9.66 -3.47 -0.19
C SER A 2 8.77 -2.87 -1.28
N LEU A 3 7.87 -3.67 -1.87
CA LEU A 3 6.91 -3.16 -2.86
C LEU A 3 6.00 -2.10 -2.25
N THR A 4 5.72 -2.26 -0.96
CA THR A 4 5.07 -1.28 -0.10
C THR A 4 5.83 0.06 -0.13
N GLN A 5 7.16 0.06 0.03
CA GLN A 5 7.98 1.29 -0.04
C GLN A 5 7.90 1.98 -1.40
N THR A 6 7.90 1.21 -2.50
CA THR A 6 7.81 1.79 -3.84
C THR A 6 6.40 2.30 -4.15
N TYR A 7 5.37 1.67 -3.59
CA TYR A 7 3.96 2.08 -3.73
C TYR A 7 3.65 3.37 -2.94
N PHE A 8 4.22 3.55 -1.75
CA PHE A 8 3.95 4.69 -0.85
C PHE A 8 5.05 5.76 -0.84
N GLY A 9 6.15 5.55 -1.56
CA GLY A 9 7.29 6.46 -1.64
C GLY A 9 7.12 7.58 -2.67
N GLN A 10 8.24 8.25 -2.98
CA GLN A 10 8.29 9.47 -3.81
C GLN A 10 7.77 9.31 -5.24
N ASP A 11 7.68 8.09 -5.77
CA ASP A 11 7.20 7.83 -7.13
C ASP A 11 5.67 7.85 -7.27
N ARG A 12 4.90 8.21 -6.24
CA ARG A 12 3.44 8.26 -6.30
C ARG A 12 2.90 9.13 -7.46
N ASP A 13 3.58 10.22 -7.77
CA ASP A 13 3.23 11.11 -8.90
C ASP A 13 3.35 10.39 -10.26
N LEU A 14 4.15 9.31 -10.33
CA LEU A 14 4.38 8.51 -11.54
C LEU A 14 3.39 7.35 -11.69
N PHE A 15 2.69 6.94 -10.62
CA PHE A 15 1.83 5.75 -10.64
C PHE A 15 0.33 6.02 -10.67
N GLY A 16 -0.12 7.27 -10.47
CA GLY A 16 -1.51 7.69 -10.66
C GLY A 16 -2.09 8.53 -9.52
N GLU A 17 -3.18 9.25 -9.80
CA GLU A 17 -3.86 10.10 -8.82
C GLU A 17 -4.68 9.28 -7.82
N THR A 18 -5.15 8.10 -8.25
CA THR A 18 -6.02 7.22 -7.46
C THR A 18 -5.35 5.90 -7.08
N ILE A 19 -5.78 5.33 -5.95
CA ILE A 19 -5.34 4.02 -5.41
C ILE A 19 -5.44 2.93 -6.49
N GLU A 20 -6.52 2.96 -7.26
CA GLU A 20 -6.83 1.99 -8.30
C GLU A 20 -5.85 2.09 -9.48
N GLU A 21 -5.49 3.31 -9.90
CA GLU A 21 -4.48 3.53 -10.95
C GLU A 21 -3.10 3.06 -10.52
N VAL A 22 -2.70 3.36 -9.28
CA VAL A 22 -1.42 2.89 -8.73
C VAL A 22 -1.39 1.36 -8.68
N VAL A 23 -2.48 0.72 -8.22
CA VAL A 23 -2.60 -0.75 -8.21
C VAL A 23 -2.56 -1.32 -9.63
N GLN A 24 -3.26 -0.72 -10.59
CA GLN A 24 -3.27 -1.17 -11.98
C GLN A 24 -1.90 -1.04 -12.64
N SER A 25 -1.21 0.09 -12.46
CA SER A 25 0.13 0.30 -13.01
C SER A 25 1.13 -0.74 -12.49
N TYR A 26 0.92 -1.25 -11.27
CA TYR A 26 1.73 -2.32 -10.70
C TYR A 26 1.35 -3.72 -11.19
N CYS A 27 0.06 -4.00 -11.40
CA CYS A 27 -0.35 -5.23 -12.07
C CYS A 27 0.25 -5.34 -13.47
N ASP A 28 0.36 -4.21 -14.18
CA ASP A 28 1.01 -4.13 -15.49
C ASP A 28 2.53 -4.42 -15.39
N ASN A 29 3.15 -4.06 -14.26
CA ASN A 29 4.55 -4.35 -13.95
C ASN A 29 4.85 -5.85 -13.67
N GLY A 30 3.81 -6.69 -13.55
CA GLY A 30 3.92 -8.15 -13.58
C GLY A 30 3.26 -8.90 -12.40
N GLU A 31 2.83 -10.13 -12.67
CA GLU A 31 2.07 -11.00 -11.74
C GLU A 31 2.79 -11.26 -10.40
N ASN A 32 4.12 -11.30 -10.42
CA ASN A 32 4.94 -11.49 -9.21
C ASN A 32 4.86 -10.29 -8.26
N ALA A 33 4.81 -9.06 -8.76
CA ALA A 33 4.74 -7.85 -7.94
C ALA A 33 3.42 -7.80 -7.16
N THR A 34 2.32 -8.15 -7.81
CA THR A 34 0.98 -8.23 -7.21
C THR A 34 0.96 -9.22 -6.05
N ARG A 35 1.52 -10.42 -6.25
CA ARG A 35 1.53 -11.49 -5.24
C ARG A 35 2.39 -11.14 -4.02
N TRP A 36 3.53 -10.49 -4.23
CA TRP A 36 4.41 -10.05 -3.15
C TRP A 36 3.78 -8.91 -2.35
N LEU A 37 3.20 -7.91 -3.02
CA LEU A 37 2.48 -6.81 -2.36
C LEU A 37 1.31 -7.36 -1.52
N LYS A 38 0.54 -8.31 -2.06
CA LYS A 38 -0.54 -8.98 -1.34
C LYS A 38 -0.04 -9.69 -0.07
N SER A 39 1.12 -10.36 -0.16
CA SER A 39 1.74 -11.02 0.98
C SER A 39 2.20 -10.02 2.05
N GLU A 40 2.86 -8.93 1.65
CA GLU A 40 3.29 -7.89 2.58
C GLU A 40 2.10 -7.23 3.29
N ILE A 41 1.07 -6.84 2.53
CA ILE A 41 -0.15 -6.25 3.10
C ILE A 41 -0.83 -7.22 4.07
N THR A 42 -0.91 -8.50 3.70
CA THR A 42 -1.49 -9.53 4.58
C THR A 42 -0.68 -9.68 5.86
N GLU A 43 0.65 -9.60 5.79
CA GLU A 43 1.52 -9.66 6.96
C GLU A 43 1.35 -8.43 7.86
N MET A 44 1.25 -7.23 7.27
CA MET A 44 1.00 -5.99 8.01
C MET A 44 -0.38 -5.97 8.67
N LEU A 45 -1.39 -6.52 8.02
CA LEU A 45 -2.73 -6.66 8.61
C LEU A 45 -2.79 -7.69 9.76
N LYS A 46 -1.75 -8.51 9.98
CA LYS A 46 -1.64 -9.35 11.18
C LYS A 46 -1.27 -8.54 12.43
N THR A 47 -0.74 -7.33 12.28
CA THR A 47 -0.51 -6.45 13.42
C THR A 47 -1.87 -6.07 14.03
N GLU A 48 -2.11 -6.53 15.25
CA GLU A 48 -3.36 -6.26 15.97
C GLU A 48 -3.44 -4.81 16.45
N ASP A 49 -2.30 -4.20 16.77
CA ASP A 49 -2.21 -2.82 17.22
C ASP A 49 -2.18 -1.83 16.04
N ASP A 50 -3.22 -1.00 15.92
CA ASP A 50 -3.31 0.00 14.87
C ASP A 50 -2.19 1.07 14.97
N SER A 51 -1.70 1.40 16.17
CA SER A 51 -0.65 2.41 16.33
C SER A 51 0.71 1.91 15.86
N GLU A 52 1.02 0.64 16.13
CA GLU A 52 2.20 -0.04 15.59
C GLU A 52 2.12 -0.15 14.07
N LEU A 53 0.95 -0.49 13.52
CA LEU A 53 0.72 -0.53 12.08
C LEU A 53 0.93 0.85 11.45
N ILE A 54 0.35 1.91 12.02
CA ILE A 54 0.53 3.29 11.56
C ILE A 54 2.01 3.65 11.56
N THR A 55 2.71 3.47 12.68
CA THR A 55 4.13 3.80 12.80
C THR A 55 4.97 3.07 11.76
N ARG A 56 4.71 1.79 11.55
CA ARG A 56 5.43 0.96 10.57
C ARG A 56 5.15 1.41 9.14
N MET A 57 3.91 1.76 8.83
CA MET A 57 3.50 2.26 7.51
C MET A 57 4.06 3.65 7.24
N GLU A 58 4.07 4.57 8.20
CA GLU A 58 4.70 5.88 8.06
C GLU A 58 6.21 5.76 7.79
N LEU A 59 6.88 4.80 8.45
CA LEU A 59 8.29 4.47 8.21
C LEU A 59 8.52 3.90 6.81
N LEU A 60 7.62 3.03 6.34
CA LEU A 60 7.68 2.44 4.99
C LEU A 60 7.36 3.48 3.90
N ALA A 61 6.41 4.36 4.15
CA ALA A 61 6.05 5.45 3.26
C ALA A 61 7.04 6.62 3.31
N GLU A 62 8.06 6.56 4.17
CA GLU A 62 9.00 7.67 4.41
C GLU A 62 8.28 9.00 4.68
N ASN A 63 7.14 8.93 5.36
CA ASN A 63 6.23 10.06 5.63
C ASN A 63 5.77 10.83 4.36
N GLN A 64 5.88 10.20 3.17
CA GLN A 64 5.45 10.77 1.88
C GLN A 64 3.97 10.49 1.58
N PHE A 65 3.38 9.55 2.32
CA PHE A 65 2.00 9.16 2.13
C PHE A 65 1.32 9.01 3.47
N THR A 66 0.09 9.53 3.55
CA THR A 66 -0.86 9.21 4.61
C THR A 66 -2.24 8.96 3.98
N PRO A 67 -3.03 8.03 4.54
CA PRO A 67 -4.39 7.74 4.06
C PRO A 67 -5.45 8.72 4.62
N GLU A 68 -5.08 9.59 5.58
CA GLU A 68 -5.95 10.61 6.18
C GLU A 68 -6.68 11.53 5.17
N PRO A 69 -6.06 11.99 4.06
CA PRO A 69 -6.73 12.82 3.06
C PRO A 69 -7.90 12.11 2.36
N TRP A 70 -7.94 10.77 2.41
CA TRP A 70 -9.02 9.95 1.89
C TRP A 70 -10.04 9.54 2.96
N GLY A 71 -9.87 10.00 4.21
CA GLY A 71 -10.69 9.59 5.34
C GLY A 71 -10.51 8.12 5.73
N GLU A 72 -9.41 7.50 5.30
CA GLU A 72 -9.09 6.11 5.60
C GLU A 72 -7.96 6.03 6.64
N THR A 73 -8.00 5.00 7.48
CA THR A 73 -6.83 4.60 8.30
C THR A 73 -5.90 3.73 7.49
N TRP A 74 -4.64 3.59 7.92
CA TRP A 74 -3.69 2.65 7.29
C TRP A 74 -4.26 1.24 7.15
N ARG A 75 -4.96 0.75 8.18
CA ARG A 75 -5.63 -0.55 8.13
C ARG A 75 -6.73 -0.61 7.06
N SER A 76 -7.63 0.36 7.04
CA SER A 76 -8.74 0.41 6.07
C SER A 76 -8.21 0.51 4.64
N PHE A 77 -7.21 1.36 4.46
CA PHE A 77 -6.50 1.55 3.20
C PHE A 77 -5.88 0.25 2.70
N LEU A 78 -5.11 -0.44 3.55
CA LEU A 78 -4.47 -1.72 3.23
C LEU A 78 -5.51 -2.79 2.87
N GLN A 79 -6.63 -2.85 3.60
CA GLN A 79 -7.73 -3.77 3.27
C GLN A 79 -8.42 -3.44 1.95
N ARG A 80 -8.46 -2.16 1.57
CA ARG A 80 -8.99 -1.70 0.28
C ARG A 80 -8.06 -2.11 -0.86
N VAL A 81 -6.76 -1.82 -0.74
CA VAL A 81 -5.74 -2.27 -1.71
C VAL A 81 -5.78 -3.78 -1.89
N LEU A 82 -5.85 -4.56 -0.80
CA LEU A 82 -5.96 -6.02 -0.87
C LEU A 82 -7.18 -6.50 -1.66
N ARG A 83 -8.30 -5.76 -1.61
CA ARG A 83 -9.52 -6.06 -2.37
C ARG A 83 -9.42 -5.67 -3.84
N THR A 84 -8.66 -4.63 -4.15
CA THR A 84 -8.46 -4.15 -5.53
C THR A 84 -7.42 -4.98 -6.28
N LEU A 85 -6.47 -5.62 -5.58
CA LEU A 85 -5.48 -6.49 -6.20
C LEU A 85 -6.15 -7.73 -6.84
N PRO A 86 -5.92 -8.00 -8.13
CA PRO A 86 -6.46 -9.18 -8.80
C PRO A 86 -5.97 -10.47 -8.13
N GLY A 87 -6.86 -11.47 -8.14
CA GLY A 87 -6.74 -12.75 -7.42
C GLY A 87 -5.69 -13.67 -7.99
#